data_AF-A0A382A050-F1
#
_entry.id   AF-A0A382A050-F1
#
_cell.length_a   1.000
_cell.length_b   1.000
_cell.length_c   1.000
_cell.angle_alpha   90.00
_cell.angle_beta   90.00
_cell.angle_gamma   90.00
#
_symmetry.space_group_name_H-M   'P 1'
#
loop_
_entity.id
_entity.type
_entity.pdbx_description
1 polymer ?
#
loop_
_entity_poly.entity_id
_entity_poly.type
_entity_poly.pdbx_seq_one_letter_code
_entity_poly.pdbx_strand_id
1 'polypeptide(L)'
;MYFNQDLEEVQYFNPRKSIAKIFFQIFFDKYFFNDANFHEKEKSLFINKTIIFESQEYNVTIIFEKSPLIIRKIQIQNAGNITTYSILDPNFNPILDDGFFSLVNPLIG
;
A
#
# COMPACT_ATOMS: atom_id res chain seq x y z
N MET A 1 -5.56 -13.01 -7.55
CA MET A 1 -5.71 -14.38 -8.08
C MET A 1 -5.12 -14.36 -9.47
N TYR A 2 -4.35 -15.36 -9.86
CA TYR A 2 -3.94 -15.54 -11.25
C TYR A 2 -4.10 -17.01 -11.63
N PHE A 3 -4.38 -17.25 -12.90
CA PHE A 3 -4.49 -18.60 -13.44
C PHE A 3 -3.14 -18.99 -14.05
N ASN A 4 -2.55 -20.07 -13.56
CA ASN A 4 -1.35 -20.64 -14.17
C ASN A 4 -1.81 -21.57 -15.29
N GLN A 5 -1.58 -21.16 -16.55
CA GLN A 5 -2.00 -21.94 -17.72
C GLN A 5 -1.25 -23.26 -17.87
N ASP A 6 0.01 -23.34 -17.42
CA ASP A 6 0.83 -24.55 -17.54
C ASP A 6 0.44 -25.63 -16.53
N LEU A 7 -0.07 -25.22 -15.36
CA LEU A 7 -0.48 -26.11 -14.27
C LEU A 7 -2.01 -26.29 -14.17
N GLU A 8 -2.78 -25.54 -14.97
CA GLU A 8 -4.25 -25.46 -14.89
C GLU A 8 -4.78 -25.13 -13.48
N GLU A 9 -4.02 -24.36 -12.70
CA GLU A 9 -4.31 -24.08 -11.30
C GLU A 9 -4.61 -22.59 -11.03
N VAL A 10 -5.55 -22.36 -10.12
CA VAL A 10 -5.85 -21.03 -9.58
C VAL A 10 -4.92 -20.75 -8.40
N GLN A 11 -4.04 -19.77 -8.54
CA GLN A 11 -3.17 -19.32 -7.45
C GLN A 11 -3.66 -18.00 -6.85
N TYR A 12 -3.76 -17.99 -5.52
CA TYR A 12 -4.13 -16.82 -4.74
C TYR A 12 -2.86 -16.12 -4.23
N PHE A 13 -2.70 -14.84 -4.59
CA PHE A 13 -1.63 -14.02 -4.03
C PHE A 13 -1.84 -13.89 -2.52
N ASN A 14 -0.81 -14.20 -1.74
CA ASN A 14 -0.80 -13.96 -0.29
C ASN A 14 -0.01 -12.68 0.00
N PRO A 15 -0.67 -11.51 0.14
CA PRO A 15 0.01 -10.23 0.30
C PRO A 15 0.82 -10.13 1.60
N ARG A 16 0.55 -11.01 2.59
CA ARG A 16 1.23 -11.03 3.89
C ARG A 16 2.72 -11.39 3.83
N LYS A 17 3.20 -11.97 2.74
CA LYS A 17 4.61 -12.34 2.52
C LYS A 17 5.30 -11.42 1.50
N SER A 18 4.82 -10.20 1.34
CA SER A 18 5.34 -9.26 0.34
C SER A 18 5.34 -7.84 0.87
N ILE A 19 5.95 -6.92 0.11
CA ILE A 19 5.91 -5.48 0.39
C ILE A 19 4.48 -4.92 0.50
N ALA A 20 3.48 -5.61 -0.08
CA ALA A 20 2.08 -5.27 0.10
C ALA A 20 1.66 -5.30 1.58
N LYS A 21 2.29 -6.11 2.43
CA LYS A 21 2.05 -6.08 3.88
C LYS A 21 2.34 -4.71 4.49
N ILE A 22 3.42 -4.05 4.10
CA ILE A 22 3.75 -2.70 4.56
C ILE A 22 2.63 -1.74 4.16
N PHE A 23 2.14 -1.85 2.92
CA PHE A 23 0.99 -1.05 2.45
C PHE A 23 -0.26 -1.30 3.30
N PHE A 24 -0.61 -2.57 3.58
CA PHE A 24 -1.72 -2.90 4.48
C PHE A 24 -1.53 -2.30 5.89
N GLN A 25 -0.32 -2.35 6.44
CA GLN A 25 -0.06 -1.77 7.76
C GLN A 25 -0.29 -0.26 7.80
N ILE A 26 0.08 0.48 6.75
CA ILE A 26 -0.15 1.94 6.66
C ILE A 26 -1.62 2.31 6.87
N PHE A 27 -2.56 1.54 6.30
CA PHE A 27 -3.98 1.86 6.31
C PHE A 27 -4.79 1.17 7.41
N PHE A 28 -4.37 -0.02 7.86
CA PHE A 28 -5.16 -0.86 8.75
C PHE A 28 -4.56 -1.05 10.15
N ASP A 29 -3.28 -0.73 10.36
CA ASP A 29 -2.68 -0.78 11.70
C ASP A 29 -2.84 0.58 12.40
N LYS A 30 -3.70 0.60 13.44
CA LYS A 30 -3.98 1.80 14.24
C LYS A 30 -2.73 2.41 14.89
N TYR A 31 -1.70 1.62 15.12
CA TYR A 31 -0.45 2.03 15.75
C TYR A 31 0.69 2.19 14.75
N PHE A 32 0.41 2.09 13.45
CA PHE A 32 1.43 2.23 12.41
C PHE A 32 2.26 3.51 12.58
N PHE A 33 1.60 4.61 12.90
CA PHE A 33 2.25 5.92 13.01
C PHE A 33 2.91 6.19 14.37
N ASN A 34 2.85 5.26 15.33
CA ASN A 34 3.60 5.38 16.57
C ASN A 34 5.10 5.48 16.27
N ASP A 35 5.82 6.36 16.97
CA ASP A 35 7.27 6.57 16.79
C ASP A 35 7.71 7.00 15.38
N ALA A 36 6.76 7.38 14.50
CA ALA A 36 7.09 7.96 13.21
C ALA A 36 7.61 9.39 13.39
N ASN A 37 8.54 9.81 12.52
CA ASN A 37 9.03 11.17 12.47
C ASN A 37 8.15 12.01 11.53
N PHE A 38 7.61 13.11 12.03
CA PHE A 38 6.76 14.03 11.27
C PHE A 38 7.55 15.29 10.93
N HIS A 39 7.55 15.66 9.66
CA HIS A 39 8.20 16.86 9.16
C HIS A 39 7.28 17.60 8.21
N GLU A 40 7.04 18.88 8.48
CA GLU A 40 6.27 19.74 7.58
C GLU A 40 7.19 20.51 6.64
N LYS A 41 6.82 20.57 5.36
CA LYS A 41 7.49 21.41 4.36
C LYS A 41 6.44 22.02 3.45
N GLU A 42 6.38 23.35 3.41
CA GLU A 42 5.42 24.08 2.58
C GLU A 42 3.97 23.61 2.83
N LYS A 43 3.28 23.15 1.78
CA LYS A 43 1.92 22.58 1.81
C LYS A 43 1.92 21.06 1.99
N SER A 44 3.00 20.47 2.47
CA SER A 44 3.13 19.02 2.61
C SER A 44 3.53 18.60 4.02
N LEU A 45 3.00 17.45 4.43
CA LEU A 45 3.40 16.73 5.63
C LEU A 45 4.11 15.45 5.20
N PHE A 46 5.35 15.28 5.67
CA PHE A 46 6.17 14.10 5.47
C PHE A 46 6.15 13.27 6.76
N ILE A 47 5.86 11.99 6.63
CA ILE A 47 5.90 11.03 7.73
C ILE A 47 6.92 9.97 7.37
N ASN A 48 7.98 9.87 8.16
CA ASN A 48 9.06 8.89 7.97
C ASN A 48 9.02 7.85 9.07
N LYS A 49 9.06 6.57 8.69
CA LYS A 49 9.12 5.46 9.64
C LYS A 49 9.99 4.34 9.10
N THR A 50 10.84 3.80 9.96
CA THR A 50 11.60 2.59 9.70
C THR A 50 10.80 1.38 10.19
N ILE A 51 10.71 0.34 9.36
CA ILE A 51 9.96 -0.89 9.64
C ILE A 51 10.87 -2.08 9.41
N ILE A 52 10.80 -3.07 10.30
CA ILE A 52 11.48 -4.34 10.13
C ILE A 52 10.47 -5.36 9.60
N PHE A 53 10.75 -5.93 8.43
CA PHE A 53 9.94 -6.99 7.83
C PHE A 53 10.86 -8.08 7.28
N GLU A 54 10.62 -9.33 7.64
CA GLU A 54 11.47 -10.48 7.26
C GLU A 54 12.97 -10.24 7.50
N SER A 55 13.30 -9.68 8.68
CA SER A 55 14.66 -9.30 9.10
C SER A 55 15.36 -8.27 8.21
N GLN A 56 14.61 -7.59 7.35
CA GLN A 56 15.10 -6.50 6.51
C GLN A 56 14.49 -5.17 6.96
N GLU A 57 15.30 -4.11 6.86
CA GLU A 57 14.89 -2.77 7.21
C GLU A 57 14.29 -2.05 5.99
N TYR A 58 13.12 -1.44 6.19
CA TYR A 58 12.43 -0.65 5.19
C TYR A 58 12.22 0.77 5.70
N ASN A 59 12.68 1.75 4.93
CA ASN A 59 12.39 3.16 5.20
C ASN A 59 11.15 3.57 4.43
N VAL A 60 10.09 3.89 5.16
CA VAL A 60 8.79 4.30 4.62
C VAL A 60 8.65 5.81 4.76
N THR A 61 8.40 6.50 3.65
CA THR A 61 8.05 7.92 3.60
C THR A 61 6.65 8.07 3.03
N ILE A 62 5.75 8.67 3.81
CA ILE A 62 4.38 8.99 3.37
C ILE A 62 4.27 10.50 3.27
N ILE A 63 3.75 10.98 2.14
CA ILE A 63 3.61 12.40 1.85
C ILE A 63 2.13 12.72 1.72
N PHE A 64 1.68 13.63 2.56
CA PHE A 64 0.36 14.25 2.49
C PHE A 64 0.47 15.67 1.96
N GLU A 65 -0.48 16.08 1.13
CA GLU A 65 -0.82 17.48 0.93
C GLU A 65 -1.61 17.96 2.16
N LYS A 66 -1.39 19.21 2.56
CA LYS A 66 -2.13 19.88 3.63
C LYS A 66 -3.17 20.82 3.03
N SER A 67 -4.28 20.97 3.74
CA SER A 67 -5.38 21.90 3.40
C SER A 67 -6.01 21.64 2.02
N PRO A 68 -6.70 20.50 1.82
CA PRO A 68 -7.06 19.47 2.81
C PRO A 68 -5.96 18.41 3.01
N LEU A 69 -6.03 17.65 4.11
CA LEU A 69 -5.09 16.56 4.38
C LEU A 69 -5.37 15.38 3.43
N ILE A 70 -4.59 15.26 2.36
CA ILE A 70 -4.76 14.23 1.32
C ILE A 70 -3.45 13.46 1.14
N ILE A 71 -3.52 12.14 1.15
CA ILE A 71 -2.36 11.30 0.82
C ILE A 71 -2.01 11.44 -0.66
N ARG A 72 -0.74 11.73 -0.95
CA ARG A 72 -0.24 11.92 -2.33
C ARG A 72 0.81 10.90 -2.74
N LYS A 73 1.62 10.42 -1.80
CA LYS A 73 2.71 9.50 -2.10
C LYS A 73 3.05 8.59 -0.94
N ILE A 74 3.41 7.35 -1.25
CA ILE A 74 4.06 6.40 -0.35
C ILE A 74 5.35 5.95 -1.05
N GLN A 75 6.49 6.08 -0.39
CA GLN A 75 7.77 5.56 -0.85
C GLN A 75 8.27 4.54 0.16
N ILE A 76 8.72 3.39 -0.32
CA ILE A 76 9.29 2.32 0.49
C ILE A 76 10.68 2.05 -0.07
N GLN A 77 11.70 2.18 0.78
CA GLN A 77 13.10 2.00 0.41
C GLN A 77 13.72 0.85 1.18
N ASN A 78 14.46 -0.01 0.49
CA ASN A 78 15.20 -1.12 1.11
C ASN A 78 16.43 -1.45 0.25
N ALA A 79 17.61 -1.51 0.87
CA ALA A 79 18.87 -1.86 0.22
C ALA A 79 19.14 -1.13 -1.12
N GLY A 80 18.78 0.17 -1.20
CA GLY A 80 18.92 0.99 -2.41
C GLY A 80 17.79 0.87 -3.43
N ASN A 81 16.90 -0.11 -3.29
CA ASN A 81 15.68 -0.20 -4.10
C ASN A 81 14.61 0.76 -3.57
N ILE A 82 13.91 1.43 -4.48
CA ILE A 82 12.84 2.38 -4.15
C ILE A 82 11.57 1.96 -4.87
N THR A 83 10.53 1.63 -4.11
CA THR A 83 9.18 1.44 -4.62
C THR A 83 8.37 2.69 -4.30
N THR A 84 7.76 3.32 -5.30
CA THR A 84 6.96 4.54 -5.13
C THR A 84 5.53 4.33 -5.63
N TYR A 85 4.57 4.64 -4.77
CA TYR A 85 3.14 4.73 -5.09
C TYR A 85 2.73 6.20 -5.07
N SER A 86 2.24 6.72 -6.19
CA SER A 86 1.68 8.07 -6.26
C SER A 86 0.18 7.99 -6.42
N ILE A 87 -0.55 8.76 -5.62
CA ILE A 87 -2.00 8.80 -5.59
C ILE A 87 -2.43 10.15 -6.16
N LEU A 88 -2.97 10.11 -7.37
CA LEU A 88 -3.45 11.27 -8.11
C LEU A 88 -4.97 11.25 -8.09
N ASP A 89 -5.57 12.41 -7.82
CA ASP A 89 -7.02 12.65 -7.86
C ASP A 89 -7.90 11.54 -7.23
N PRO A 90 -7.66 11.18 -5.95
CA PRO A 90 -8.43 10.13 -5.29
C PRO A 90 -9.91 10.50 -5.18
N ASN A 91 -10.79 9.62 -5.67
CA ASN A 91 -12.22 9.68 -5.36
C ASN A 91 -12.46 9.04 -3.99
N PHE A 92 -12.75 9.87 -2.98
CA PHE A 92 -13.02 9.41 -1.61
C PHE A 92 -14.45 8.92 -1.38
N ASN A 93 -15.36 9.17 -2.32
CA ASN A 93 -16.76 8.71 -2.26
C ASN A 93 -17.13 7.98 -3.56
N PRO A 94 -16.44 6.88 -3.90
CA PRO A 94 -16.80 6.11 -5.07
C PRO A 94 -18.14 5.40 -4.82
N ILE A 95 -19.02 5.44 -5.81
CA ILE A 95 -20.16 4.52 -5.87
C ILE A 95 -19.61 3.23 -6.47
N LEU A 96 -19.65 2.14 -5.71
CA LEU A 96 -19.15 0.83 -6.13
C LEU A 96 -20.33 -0.12 -6.26
N ASP A 97 -20.42 -0.81 -7.39
CA ASP A 97 -21.44 -1.84 -7.59
C ASP A 97 -21.14 -3.07 -6.71
N ASP A 98 -22.18 -3.80 -6.29
CA ASP A 98 -22.05 -4.98 -5.43
C ASP A 98 -21.14 -6.08 -6.03
N GLY A 99 -21.03 -6.12 -7.37
CA GLY A 99 -20.16 -7.04 -8.11
C GLY A 99 -18.77 -6.49 -8.46
N PHE A 100 -18.44 -5.25 -8.07
CA PHE A 100 -17.22 -4.56 -8.48
C PHE A 100 -15.95 -5.33 -8.10
N PHE A 101 -15.94 -5.92 -6.89
CA PHE A 101 -14.88 -6.82 -6.44
C PHE A 101 -15.37 -8.27 -6.46
N SER A 102 -15.68 -8.80 -7.64
CA SER A 102 -15.93 -10.23 -7.83
C SER A 102 -14.64 -10.94 -8.23
N LEU A 103 -14.23 -11.92 -7.42
CA LEU A 103 -13.18 -12.88 -7.77
C LEU A 103 -13.88 -14.19 -8.12
N VAL A 104 -14.45 -14.27 -9.32
CA VAL A 104 -15.01 -15.53 -9.82
C VAL A 104 -13.85 -16.46 -10.19
N ASN A 105 -13.92 -17.71 -9.75
CA ASN A 105 -12.96 -18.72 -10.18
C ASN A 105 -13.10 -18.90 -11.71
N PRO A 106 -12.03 -18.68 -12.50
CA PRO A 106 -12.10 -18.77 -13.95
C PRO A 106 -12.48 -20.17 -14.47
N LEU A 107 -12.42 -21.20 -13.62
CA LEU A 107 -12.82 -22.57 -13.95
C LEU A 107 -14.31 -22.86 -13.72
N ILE A 108 -15.08 -21.92 -13.16
CA ILE A 108 -16.51 -22.08 -12.85
C ILE A 108 -17.37 -21.23 -13.82
N GLY A 109 -16.76 -20.68 -14.87
CA GLY A 109 -17.40 -19.82 -15.88
C GLY A 109 -17.72 -20.53 -17.18
#